data_AF-A0A271LAU9-F1
#
_entry.id   AF-A0A271LAU9-F1
#
_cell.length_a   1.000
_cell.length_b   1.000
_cell.length_c   1.000
_cell.angle_alpha   90.00
_cell.angle_beta   90.00
_cell.angle_gamma   90.00
#
_symmetry.space_group_name_H-M   'P 1'
#
loop_
_entity.id
_entity.type
_entity.pdbx_description
1 polymer ?
#
loop_
_entity_poly.entity_id
_entity_poly.type
_entity_poly.pdbx_seq_one_letter_code
_entity_poly.pdbx_strand_id
1 'polypeptide(L)'
;MEPEQFEEIVREVLAEPREAEPGTGPRFVLPIKAFKATDSEDRELDVVGITGTEDDNENLSFIVIVERDGETYPIIESSVWRTNGKAG
;
A
#
# COMPACT_ATOMS: atom_id res chain seq x y z
N MET A 1 -2.70 6.73 12.85
CA MET A 1 -1.58 7.14 12.01
C MET A 1 -1.59 8.64 11.97
N GLU A 2 -0.47 9.25 12.36
CA GLU A 2 -0.30 10.70 12.30
C GLU A 2 0.01 11.14 10.86
N PRO A 3 -0.34 12.36 10.44
CA PRO A 3 -0.13 12.84 9.07
C PRO A 3 1.33 12.78 8.60
N GLU A 4 2.29 13.01 9.49
CA GLU A 4 3.73 13.00 9.19
C GLU A 4 4.22 11.61 8.78
N GLN A 5 3.72 10.56 9.45
CA GLN A 5 4.04 9.17 9.11
C GLN A 5 3.50 8.79 7.73
N PHE A 6 2.31 9.29 7.39
CA PHE A 6 1.72 9.06 6.07
C PHE A 6 2.54 9.73 4.97
N GLU A 7 3.03 10.96 5.17
CA GLU A 7 3.89 11.63 4.20
C GLU A 7 5.22 10.89 3.98
N GLU A 8 5.80 10.32 5.02
CA GLU A 8 7.02 9.52 4.93
C GLU A 8 6.78 8.23 4.13
N ILE A 9 5.68 7.52 4.41
CA ILE A 9 5.24 6.35 3.62
C ILE A 9 5.04 6.71 2.15
N VAL A 10 4.36 7.82 1.85
CA VAL A 10 4.15 8.28 0.47
C VAL A 10 5.47 8.58 -0.21
N ARG A 11 6.40 9.24 0.50
CA ARG A 11 7.73 9.52 -0.04
C ARG A 11 8.49 8.24 -0.34
N GLU A 12 8.49 7.24 0.54
CA GLU A 12 9.17 5.96 0.31
C GLU A 12 8.56 5.19 -0.86
N VAL A 13 7.23 5.05 -0.89
CA VAL A 13 6.50 4.35 -1.97
C VAL A 13 6.72 4.99 -3.33
N LEU A 14 6.81 6.34 -3.37
CA LEU A 14 7.08 7.08 -4.60
C LEU A 14 8.58 7.20 -4.92
N ALA A 15 9.47 7.09 -3.92
CA ALA A 15 10.90 7.22 -4.10
C ALA A 15 11.57 5.92 -4.54
N GLU A 16 10.94 4.74 -4.36
CA GLU A 16 11.44 3.50 -4.93
C GLU A 16 11.50 3.61 -6.47
N PRO A 17 12.70 3.76 -7.07
CA PRO A 17 12.84 3.74 -8.50
C PRO A 17 12.87 2.26 -8.88
N ARG A 18 11.71 1.62 -9.00
CA ARG A 18 11.65 0.49 -9.93
C ARG A 18 11.97 1.10 -11.28
N GLU A 19 13.07 0.67 -11.90
CA GLU A 19 13.46 1.10 -13.25
C GLU A 19 12.18 1.21 -14.06
N ALA A 20 11.84 2.44 -14.46
CA ALA A 20 10.59 2.69 -15.14
C ALA A 20 10.66 1.90 -16.45
N GLU A 21 10.08 0.69 -16.46
CA GLU A 21 9.90 -0.05 -17.68
C GLU A 21 9.12 0.89 -18.62
N PRO A 22 9.60 1.13 -19.85
CA PRO A 22 8.95 2.04 -20.76
C PRO A 22 7.47 1.65 -20.90
N GLY A 23 6.57 2.51 -20.41
CA GLY A 23 5.13 2.22 -20.27
C GLY A 23 4.58 2.33 -18.84
N THR A 24 5.43 2.45 -17.82
CA THR A 24 4.99 2.80 -16.46
C THR A 24 4.89 4.32 -16.32
N GLY A 25 3.69 4.85 -16.59
CA GLY A 25 3.35 6.25 -16.37
C GLY A 25 3.54 6.69 -14.90
N PRO A 26 3.34 7.99 -14.60
CA PRO A 26 3.48 8.50 -13.24
C PRO A 26 2.57 7.73 -12.26
N ARG A 27 3.12 7.37 -11.09
CA ARG A 27 2.35 6.74 -10.02
C ARG A 27 1.60 7.78 -9.21
N PHE A 28 0.33 7.51 -8.93
CA PHE A 28 -0.46 8.28 -7.98
C PHE A 28 -0.62 7.51 -6.67
N VAL A 29 -0.81 8.22 -5.57
CA VAL A 29 -1.17 7.65 -4.27
C VAL A 29 -2.47 8.28 -3.79
N LEU A 30 -3.43 7.43 -3.44
CA LEU A 30 -4.70 7.82 -2.83
C LEU A 30 -4.69 7.44 -1.35
N PRO A 31 -4.75 8.42 -0.42
CA PRO A 31 -4.94 8.13 0.99
C PRO A 31 -6.32 7.50 1.20
N ILE A 32 -6.37 6.47 2.05
CA ILE A 32 -7.63 5.86 2.49
C ILE A 32 -7.64 5.73 4.01
N LYS A 33 -8.83 5.53 4.60
CA LYS A 33 -8.92 5.17 6.01
C LYS A 33 -8.28 3.80 6.20
N ALA A 34 -7.29 3.73 7.08
CA ALA A 34 -6.59 2.49 7.39
C ALA A 34 -7.56 1.38 7.81
N PHE A 35 -7.33 0.16 7.31
CA PHE A 35 -8.12 -1.02 7.69
C PHE A 35 -7.26 -2.28 7.71
N LYS A 36 -7.72 -3.28 8.46
CA LYS A 36 -7.06 -4.59 8.55
C LYS A 36 -7.44 -5.49 7.38
N ALA A 37 -6.45 -6.16 6.82
CA ALA A 37 -6.62 -7.14 5.75
C ALA A 37 -5.67 -8.32 5.93
N THR A 38 -5.80 -9.33 5.09
CA THR A 38 -4.81 -10.39 4.90
C THR A 38 -4.26 -10.39 3.48
N ASP A 39 -3.03 -10.86 3.31
CA ASP A 39 -2.49 -11.21 1.99
C ASP A 39 -2.78 -12.67 1.60
N SER A 40 -2.18 -13.13 0.51
CA SER A 40 -2.30 -14.50 0.00
C SER A 40 -1.64 -15.55 0.91
N GLU A 41 -0.84 -15.13 1.88
CA GLU A 41 -0.19 -15.99 2.88
C GLU A 41 -0.93 -15.95 4.23
N ASP A 42 -2.14 -15.39 4.28
CA ASP A 42 -2.95 -15.19 5.48
C ASP A 42 -2.26 -14.32 6.57
N ARG A 43 -1.28 -13.49 6.20
CA ARG A 43 -0.62 -12.57 7.13
C ARG A 43 -1.47 -11.33 7.34
N GLU A 44 -1.61 -10.89 8.58
CA GLU A 44 -2.35 -9.66 8.87
C GLU A 44 -1.57 -8.42 8.44
N LEU A 45 -2.25 -7.51 7.74
CA LEU A 45 -1.70 -6.28 7.17
C LEU A 45 -2.56 -5.08 7.56
N ASP A 46 -1.92 -3.92 7.75
CA ASP A 46 -2.60 -2.62 7.81
C ASP A 46 -2.51 -1.95 6.45
N VAL A 47 -3.63 -1.91 5.69
CA VAL A 47 -3.68 -1.20 4.41
C VAL A 47 -4.04 0.26 4.66
N VAL A 48 -3.23 1.16 4.11
CA VAL A 48 -3.24 2.60 4.42
C VAL A 48 -3.37 3.49 3.18
N GLY A 49 -3.21 2.92 1.99
CA GLY A 49 -3.25 3.66 0.74
C GLY A 49 -3.57 2.77 -0.46
N ILE A 50 -3.86 3.41 -1.59
CA ILE A 50 -3.96 2.78 -2.90
C ILE A 50 -2.96 3.47 -3.81
N THR A 51 -2.27 2.72 -4.66
CA THR A 51 -1.35 3.24 -5.68
C THR A 51 -1.66 2.64 -7.04
N GLY A 52 -1.40 3.38 -8.10
CA GLY A 52 -1.57 2.92 -9.48
C GLY A 52 -0.81 3.83 -10.45
N THR A 53 -0.85 3.52 -11.74
CA THR A 53 -0.33 4.41 -12.81
C THR A 53 -1.47 5.06 -13.55
N GLU A 54 -1.31 6.32 -13.98
CA GLU A 54 -2.38 7.06 -14.68
C GLU A 54 -2.89 6.35 -15.95
N ASP A 55 -2.02 5.61 -16.64
CA ASP A 55 -2.32 4.89 -17.87
C ASP A 55 -2.99 3.51 -17.63
N ASP A 56 -3.05 3.06 -16.38
CA ASP A 56 -3.54 1.74 -16.01
C ASP A 56 -4.42 1.82 -14.74
N ASN A 57 -5.62 2.37 -14.94
CA ASN A 57 -6.65 2.43 -13.91
C ASN A 57 -7.25 1.06 -13.55
N GLU A 58 -6.86 0.00 -14.26
CA GLU A 58 -7.33 -1.36 -14.01
C GLU A 58 -6.39 -2.12 -13.06
N ASN A 59 -5.10 -1.76 -13.00
CA ASN A 59 -4.10 -2.36 -12.12
C ASN A 59 -3.79 -1.47 -10.90
N LEU A 60 -4.79 -1.31 -10.02
CA LEU A 60 -4.58 -0.72 -8.70
C LEU A 60 -3.86 -1.70 -7.77
N SER A 61 -2.97 -1.16 -6.94
CA SER A 61 -2.30 -1.87 -5.86
C SER A 61 -2.56 -1.19 -4.51
N PHE A 62 -2.33 -1.90 -3.42
CA PHE A 62 -2.52 -1.43 -2.06
C PHE A 62 -1.18 -1.09 -1.42
N ILE A 63 -1.14 0.01 -0.69
CA ILE A 63 -0.03 0.34 0.21
C ILE A 63 -0.37 -0.27 1.56
N VAL A 64 0.47 -1.19 2.02
CA VAL A 64 0.30 -1.87 3.31
C VAL A 64 1.51 -1.61 4.19
N ILE A 65 1.29 -1.65 5.49
CA ILE A 65 2.31 -1.52 6.51
C ILE A 65 2.60 -2.90 7.09
N VAL A 66 3.87 -3.28 7.06
CA VAL A 66 4.38 -4.52 7.64
C VAL A 66 5.38 -4.23 8.74
N GLU A 67 5.36 -5.04 9.79
CA GLU A 67 6.40 -5.03 10.82
C GLU A 67 7.39 -6.16 10.54
N ARG A 68 8.67 -5.81 10.42
CA ARG A 68 9.75 -6.76 10.21
C ARG A 68 10.94 -6.34 11.05
N ASP A 69 11.48 -7.29 11.83
CA ASP A 69 12.66 -7.08 12.67
C ASP A 69 12.52 -5.91 13.67
N GLY A 70 11.28 -5.60 14.10
CA GLY A 70 10.95 -4.50 15.02
C GLY A 70 10.82 -3.13 14.36
N GLU A 71 10.93 -3.07 13.03
CA GLU A 71 10.78 -1.86 12.23
C GLU A 71 9.55 -1.95 11.34
N THR A 72 8.98 -0.80 11.02
CA THR A 72 7.72 -0.70 10.26
C THR A 72 8.00 -0.15 8.88
N TYR A 73 7.56 -0.85 7.85
CA TYR A 73 7.85 -0.52 6.46
C TYR A 73 6.58 -0.51 5.60
N PRO A 74 6.46 0.45 4.66
CA PRO A 74 5.45 0.37 3.63
C PRO A 74 5.89 -0.58 2.51
N ILE A 75 4.97 -1.45 2.08
CA ILE A 75 5.15 -2.28 0.88
C ILE A 75 3.92 -2.19 -0.02
N ILE A 76 4.07 -2.56 -1.28
CA ILE A 76 2.99 -2.58 -2.27
C ILE A 76 2.50 -4.02 -2.45
N GLU A 77 1.20 -4.24 -2.21
CA GLU A 77 0.52 -5.51 -2.43
C GLU A 77 -0.48 -5.41 -3.59
N SER A 78 -0.48 -6.37 -4.51
CA SER A 78 -1.41 -6.39 -5.64
C SER A 78 -2.81 -6.87 -5.24
N SER A 79 -2.94 -7.57 -4.12
CA SER A 79 -4.22 -8.09 -3.63
C SER A 79 -4.22 -8.22 -2.11
N VAL A 80 -5.32 -7.80 -1.50
CA VAL A 80 -5.59 -7.97 -0.06
C VAL A 80 -7.03 -8.40 0.15
N TRP A 81 -7.29 -9.21 1.17
CA TRP A 81 -8.62 -9.65 1.54
C TRP A 81 -9.01 -8.99 2.85
N ARG A 82 -10.14 -8.30 2.87
CA ARG A 82 -10.66 -7.76 4.12
C ARG A 82 -10.87 -8.90 5.11
N THR A 83 -10.24 -8.79 6.27
CA THR A 83 -10.66 -9.62 7.39
C THR A 83 -12.08 -9.19 7.71
N ASN A 84 -13.02 -10.15 7.70
CA ASN A 84 -14.35 -9.90 8.22
C ASN A 84 -14.17 -9.65 9.72
N GLY A 85 -13.88 -8.41 10.10
CA GLY A 85 -14.21 -7.93 11.42
C GLY A 85 -15.68 -8.23 11.57
N LYS A 86 -16.03 -9.24 12.39
CA LYS A 86 -17.37 -9.26 12.96
C LYS A 86 -17.55 -7.86 13.51
N ALA A 87 -18.48 -7.10 12.95
CA ALA A 87 -18.99 -5.92 13.61
C ALA A 87 -19.48 -6.43 14.98
N GLY A 88 -18.69 -6.14 16.01
CA GLY A 88 -19.09 -6.31 17.39
C GLY A 88 -20.12 -5.27 17.75
#